data_AF-A0A7S2G6Z4-F1
#
_entry.id   AF-A0A7S2G6Z4-F1
#
_cell.length_a   1.000
_cell.length_b   1.000
_cell.length_c   1.000
_cell.angle_alpha   90.00
_cell.angle_beta   90.00
_cell.angle_gamma   90.00
#
_symmetry.space_group_name_H-M   'P 1'
#
loop_
_entity.id
_entity.type
_entity.pdbx_description
1 polymer ?
#
loop_
_entity_poly.entity_id
_entity_poly.type
_entity_poly.pdbx_seq_one_letter_code
_entity_poly.pdbx_strand_id
1 'polypeptide(L)'
;KALRAYKSTLPLIGIFPVGVTNGRHSLLPSRGQVVSYSGAKSGSVGAPLNPDHTHFVLVDNGVEGGKAFGSEIQLRAALEAYISRCKGVPIVQLVVQGGPGTLQTVRATAEALNPIVVLTDSGGAAEAIHEYVLNGALPERLQKFA
;
A
#
# COMPACT_ATOMS: atom_id res chain seq x y z
N LYS A 1 4.08 9.04 13.99
CA LYS A 1 4.85 10.17 14.61
C LYS A 1 4.60 11.52 13.93
N ALA A 2 4.75 11.67 12.62
CA ALA A 2 4.58 12.97 11.94
C ALA A 2 3.14 13.52 12.03
N LEU A 3 2.11 12.73 11.69
CA LEU A 3 0.72 13.20 11.69
C LEU A 3 0.25 13.71 13.07
N ARG A 4 0.63 13.00 14.14
CA ARG A 4 0.37 13.42 15.52
C ARG A 4 1.16 14.67 15.90
N ALA A 5 2.43 14.77 15.47
CA ALA A 5 3.26 15.95 15.73
C ALA A 5 2.67 17.21 15.08
N TYR A 6 2.08 17.08 13.89
CA TYR A 6 1.42 18.19 13.18
C TYR A 6 -0.07 18.34 13.49
N LYS A 7 -0.62 17.54 14.42
CA LYS A 7 -2.06 17.54 14.79
C LYS A 7 -3.00 17.51 13.56
N SER A 8 -2.62 16.78 12.52
CA SER A 8 -3.42 16.70 11.29
C SER A 8 -4.75 15.99 11.58
N THR A 9 -5.85 16.62 11.19
CA THR A 9 -7.20 16.04 11.24
C THR A 9 -7.66 15.53 9.88
N LEU A 10 -6.75 15.48 8.90
CA LEU A 10 -7.09 15.07 7.54
C LEU A 10 -7.45 13.58 7.51
N PRO A 11 -8.48 13.20 6.73
CA PRO A 11 -8.78 11.80 6.49
C PRO A 11 -7.57 11.09 5.87
N LEU A 12 -7.13 10.02 6.52
CA LEU A 12 -6.11 9.12 6.05
C LEU A 12 -6.64 7.69 6.07
N ILE A 13 -6.76 7.09 4.88
CA ILE A 13 -7.31 5.76 4.66
C ILE A 13 -6.17 4.79 4.36
N GLY A 14 -6.06 3.72 5.14
CA GLY A 14 -5.14 2.62 4.86
C GLY A 14 -5.89 1.49 4.16
N ILE A 15 -5.39 1.02 3.02
CA ILE A 15 -5.92 -0.18 2.34
C ILE A 15 -4.96 -1.33 2.62
N PHE A 16 -5.47 -2.44 3.18
CA PHE A 16 -4.61 -3.49 3.72
C PHE A 16 -5.18 -4.90 3.52
N PRO A 17 -4.37 -5.91 3.19
CA PRO A 17 -4.88 -7.28 3.09
C PRO A 17 -5.24 -7.90 4.45
N VAL A 18 -6.41 -8.54 4.52
CA VAL A 18 -6.86 -9.30 5.68
C VAL A 18 -5.88 -10.44 6.00
N GLY A 19 -5.43 -11.19 4.99
CA GLY A 19 -4.59 -12.38 5.16
C GLY A 19 -3.23 -12.17 5.82
N VAL A 20 -2.72 -10.93 5.83
CA VAL A 20 -1.47 -10.53 6.53
C VAL A 20 -1.71 -9.52 7.65
N THR A 21 -2.96 -9.26 8.04
CA THR A 21 -3.27 -8.35 9.15
C THR A 21 -3.05 -9.06 10.49
N ASN A 22 -2.06 -8.60 11.26
CA ASN A 22 -1.89 -9.05 12.65
C ASN A 22 -3.11 -8.67 13.48
N GLY A 23 -3.58 -9.56 14.34
CA GLY A 23 -4.77 -9.32 15.18
C GLY A 23 -6.12 -9.48 14.44
N ARG A 24 -6.13 -9.93 13.18
CA ARG A 24 -7.39 -10.11 12.41
C ARG A 24 -8.44 -10.99 13.08
N HIS A 25 -8.04 -11.94 13.93
CA HIS A 25 -8.95 -12.83 14.63
C HIS A 25 -9.91 -12.11 15.60
N SER A 26 -9.54 -10.92 16.10
CA SER A 26 -10.46 -10.10 16.92
C SER A 26 -11.32 -9.16 16.07
N LEU A 27 -10.89 -8.87 14.83
CA LEU A 27 -11.58 -7.95 13.93
C LEU A 27 -12.68 -8.65 13.12
N LEU A 28 -12.37 -9.78 12.48
CA LEU A 28 -13.27 -10.42 11.51
C LEU A 28 -14.60 -10.91 12.09
N PRO A 29 -14.66 -11.51 13.30
CA PRO A 29 -15.93 -11.93 13.90
C PRO A 29 -16.81 -10.76 14.35
N SER A 30 -16.26 -9.56 14.47
CA SER A 30 -16.84 -8.44 15.22
C SER A 30 -17.65 -7.47 14.35
N ARG A 31 -18.38 -8.03 13.36
CA ARG A 31 -19.14 -7.23 12.39
C ARG A 31 -20.18 -6.34 13.11
N GLY A 32 -20.12 -5.03 12.84
CA GLY A 32 -21.04 -4.04 13.42
C GLY A 32 -20.74 -3.66 14.86
N GLN A 33 -19.59 -4.06 15.41
CA GLN A 33 -19.20 -3.80 16.79
C GLN A 33 -17.95 -2.92 16.87
N VAL A 34 -17.83 -2.16 17.95
CA VAL A 34 -16.59 -1.47 18.31
C VAL A 34 -15.71 -2.44 19.07
N VAL A 35 -14.49 -2.66 18.57
CA VAL A 35 -13.53 -3.59 19.18
C VAL A 35 -12.19 -2.93 19.41
N SER A 36 -11.58 -3.28 20.55
CA SER A 36 -10.19 -2.92 20.83
C SER A 36 -9.26 -3.73 19.93
N TYR A 37 -8.46 -3.04 19.13
CA TYR A 37 -7.45 -3.65 18.28
C TYR A 37 -6.07 -3.63 18.96
N SER A 38 -5.43 -4.79 19.02
CA SER A 38 -4.03 -4.92 19.45
C SER A 38 -3.25 -5.70 18.39
N GLY A 39 -2.48 -4.98 17.58
CA GLY A 39 -1.59 -5.57 16.59
C GLY A 39 -0.29 -6.03 17.25
N ALA A 40 -0.22 -7.29 17.69
CA ALA A 40 0.99 -7.84 18.28
C ALA A 40 2.21 -7.73 17.33
N LYS A 41 3.41 -7.50 17.90
CA LYS A 41 4.75 -7.56 17.27
C LYS A 41 5.56 -8.58 18.09
N SER A 42 6.07 -9.69 17.55
CA SER A 42 7.21 -9.83 16.63
C SER A 42 7.20 -11.27 16.07
N GLY A 43 7.73 -11.52 14.86
CA GLY A 43 7.89 -12.89 14.31
C GLY A 43 6.70 -13.46 13.53
N SER A 44 5.59 -12.73 13.43
CA SER A 44 4.45 -13.08 12.56
C SER A 44 4.77 -12.81 11.09
N VAL A 45 4.26 -13.67 10.19
CA VAL A 45 4.34 -13.48 8.72
C VAL A 45 3.62 -12.22 8.23
N GLY A 46 2.70 -11.66 9.04
CA GLY A 46 1.93 -10.45 8.75
C GLY A 46 2.46 -9.16 9.39
N ALA A 47 1.71 -8.07 9.22
CA ALA A 47 2.00 -6.76 9.76
C ALA A 47 0.78 -6.14 10.48
N PRO A 48 1.02 -5.32 11.53
CA PRO A 48 -0.06 -4.65 12.25
C PRO A 48 -0.60 -3.44 11.49
N LEU A 49 -1.87 -3.09 11.74
CA LEU A 49 -2.46 -1.85 11.27
C LEU A 49 -1.78 -0.66 11.96
N ASN A 50 -1.52 0.42 11.20
CA ASN A 50 -0.85 1.60 11.73
C ASN A 50 -1.86 2.56 12.39
N PRO A 51 -1.80 2.78 13.72
CA PRO A 51 -2.75 3.60 14.45
C PRO A 51 -2.69 5.11 14.15
N ASP A 52 -1.82 5.54 13.24
CA ASP A 52 -1.81 6.90 12.70
C ASP A 52 -2.79 7.09 11.51
N HIS A 53 -3.44 6.02 11.00
CA HIS A 53 -4.55 6.14 10.04
C HIS A 53 -5.88 6.40 10.74
N THR A 54 -6.76 7.13 10.07
CA THR A 54 -8.12 7.43 10.56
C THR A 54 -9.14 6.35 10.17
N HIS A 55 -8.92 5.69 9.04
CA HIS A 55 -9.82 4.70 8.47
C HIS A 55 -9.02 3.55 7.85
N PHE A 56 -9.63 2.38 7.75
CA PHE A 56 -9.06 1.23 7.08
C PHE A 56 -10.06 0.59 6.12
N VAL A 57 -9.56 0.15 4.97
CA VAL A 57 -10.26 -0.76 4.04
C VAL A 57 -9.48 -2.07 4.05
N LEU A 58 -10.08 -3.12 4.60
CA LEU A 58 -9.45 -4.44 4.64
C LEU A 58 -9.89 -5.28 3.44
N VAL A 59 -8.93 -5.81 2.69
CA VAL A 59 -9.17 -6.57 1.45
C VAL A 59 -8.98 -8.05 1.72
N ASP A 60 -10.00 -8.85 1.47
CA ASP A 60 -9.94 -10.30 1.64
C ASP A 60 -10.04 -10.99 0.27
N ASN A 61 -9.06 -11.84 -0.03
CA ASN A 61 -9.04 -12.71 -1.21
C ASN A 61 -9.05 -14.20 -0.82
N GLY A 62 -9.27 -14.52 0.46
CA GLY A 62 -9.26 -15.87 1.00
C GLY A 62 -7.86 -16.48 1.19
N VAL A 63 -6.79 -15.76 0.88
CA VAL A 63 -5.40 -16.24 1.03
C VAL A 63 -4.81 -15.70 2.33
N GLU A 64 -4.06 -16.54 3.04
CA GLU A 64 -3.40 -16.17 4.30
C GLU A 64 -1.87 -16.17 4.19
N GLY A 65 -1.22 -15.45 5.11
CA GLY A 65 0.23 -15.38 5.19
C GLY A 65 0.84 -14.59 4.03
N GLY A 66 2.15 -14.76 3.79
CA GLY A 66 2.91 -13.88 2.88
C GLY A 66 2.39 -13.83 1.43
N LYS A 67 1.57 -14.81 1.02
CA LYS A 67 0.93 -14.82 -0.30
C LYS A 67 -0.24 -13.84 -0.42
N ALA A 68 -0.73 -13.29 0.69
CA ALA A 68 -1.82 -12.30 0.67
C ALA A 68 -1.32 -10.87 0.39
N PHE A 69 -0.02 -10.60 0.48
CA PHE A 69 0.55 -9.31 0.09
C PHE A 69 0.29 -9.03 -1.40
N GLY A 70 -0.18 -7.83 -1.72
CA GLY A 70 -0.51 -7.41 -3.08
C GLY A 70 -1.96 -7.68 -3.49
N SER A 71 -2.75 -8.41 -2.67
CA SER A 71 -4.18 -8.63 -2.94
C SER A 71 -5.01 -7.35 -2.93
N GLU A 72 -4.52 -6.30 -2.28
CA GLU A 72 -5.15 -4.99 -2.20
C GLU A 72 -4.94 -4.12 -3.44
N ILE A 73 -3.96 -4.44 -4.29
CA ILE A 73 -3.49 -3.57 -5.38
C ILE A 73 -4.61 -3.28 -6.38
N GLN A 74 -5.34 -4.33 -6.79
CA GLN A 74 -6.43 -4.18 -7.76
C GLN A 74 -7.57 -3.33 -7.21
N LEU A 75 -7.97 -3.56 -5.95
CA LEU A 75 -9.02 -2.75 -5.30
C LEU A 75 -8.60 -1.29 -5.21
N ARG A 76 -7.34 -1.03 -4.82
CA ARG A 76 -6.80 0.33 -4.71
C ARG A 76 -6.87 1.06 -6.05
N ALA A 77 -6.38 0.45 -7.13
CA ALA A 77 -6.40 1.06 -8.46
C ALA A 77 -7.84 1.37 -8.93
N ALA A 78 -8.78 0.43 -8.71
CA ALA A 78 -10.19 0.62 -9.05
C ALA A 78 -10.84 1.75 -8.23
N LEU A 79 -10.52 1.84 -6.92
CA LEU A 79 -11.02 2.89 -6.04
C LEU A 79 -10.48 4.26 -6.43
N GLU A 80 -9.18 4.39 -6.70
CA GLU A 80 -8.55 5.63 -7.16
C GLU A 80 -9.15 6.09 -8.49
N ALA A 81 -9.32 5.19 -9.46
CA ALA A 81 -9.96 5.49 -10.74
C ALA A 81 -11.44 5.90 -10.58
N TYR A 82 -12.18 5.26 -9.67
CA TYR A 82 -13.55 5.64 -9.36
C TYR A 82 -13.62 7.04 -8.75
N ILE A 83 -12.78 7.35 -7.76
CA ILE A 83 -12.74 8.67 -7.11
C ILE A 83 -12.37 9.75 -8.14
N SER A 84 -11.34 9.51 -8.95
CA SER A 84 -10.92 10.44 -10.01
C SER A 84 -12.07 10.74 -10.96
N ARG A 85 -12.73 9.70 -11.50
CA ARG A 85 -13.84 9.87 -12.44
C ARG A 85 -15.08 10.50 -11.81
N CYS A 86 -15.49 10.03 -10.63
CA CYS A 86 -16.76 10.43 -10.02
C CYS A 86 -16.69 11.75 -9.24
N LYS A 87 -15.49 12.14 -8.78
CA LYS A 87 -15.29 13.37 -8.01
C LYS A 87 -14.43 14.40 -8.73
N GLY A 88 -13.87 14.06 -9.90
CA GLY A 88 -12.99 14.96 -10.65
C GLY A 88 -11.68 15.30 -9.92
N VAL A 89 -11.25 14.43 -9.01
CA VAL A 89 -10.07 14.67 -8.16
C VAL A 89 -8.83 14.07 -8.82
N PRO A 90 -7.76 14.85 -9.07
CA PRO A 90 -6.53 14.33 -9.64
C PRO A 90 -5.85 13.36 -8.68
N ILE A 91 -5.28 12.28 -9.22
CA ILE A 91 -4.52 11.29 -8.46
C ILE A 91 -3.04 11.48 -8.76
N VAL A 92 -2.22 11.50 -7.71
CA VAL A 92 -0.75 11.49 -7.83
C VAL A 92 -0.21 10.42 -6.90
N GLN A 93 0.65 9.54 -7.42
CA GLN A 93 1.33 8.55 -6.59
C GLN A 93 2.73 9.05 -6.22
N LEU A 94 3.01 9.12 -4.92
CA LEU A 94 4.36 9.30 -4.40
C LEU A 94 4.98 7.93 -4.08
N VAL A 95 6.17 7.67 -4.62
CA VAL A 95 6.94 6.44 -4.42
C VAL A 95 8.16 6.75 -3.55
N VAL A 96 8.19 6.16 -2.36
CA VAL A 96 9.30 6.26 -1.40
C VAL A 96 9.68 4.86 -0.98
N GLN A 97 10.93 4.46 -1.20
CA GLN A 97 11.38 3.08 -1.03
C GLN A 97 10.49 2.09 -1.80
N GLY A 98 10.53 0.82 -1.40
CA GLY A 98 9.50 -0.14 -1.77
C GLY A 98 10.07 -1.53 -2.06
N GLY A 99 9.23 -2.54 -1.88
CA GLY A 99 9.50 -3.90 -2.34
C GLY A 99 8.88 -4.19 -3.72
N PRO A 100 8.95 -5.44 -4.20
CA PRO A 100 8.42 -5.84 -5.52
C PRO A 100 6.95 -5.47 -5.77
N GLY A 101 6.08 -5.57 -4.75
CA GLY A 101 4.67 -5.15 -4.86
C GLY A 101 4.48 -3.66 -5.20
N THR A 102 5.45 -2.82 -4.86
CA THR A 102 5.44 -1.39 -5.21
C THR A 102 5.47 -1.19 -6.72
N LEU A 103 6.26 -2.00 -7.45
CA LEU A 103 6.33 -1.90 -8.91
C LEU A 103 4.98 -2.20 -9.55
N GLN A 104 4.21 -3.15 -9.00
CA GLN A 104 2.86 -3.45 -9.46
C GLN A 104 1.91 -2.26 -9.23
N THR A 105 1.99 -1.59 -8.07
CA THR A 105 1.19 -0.38 -7.82
C THR A 105 1.54 0.77 -8.75
N VAL A 106 2.85 0.98 -9.01
CA VAL A 106 3.34 2.04 -9.92
C VAL A 106 2.87 1.77 -11.34
N ARG A 107 2.94 0.51 -11.79
CA ARG A 107 2.42 0.09 -13.09
C ARG A 107 0.93 0.41 -13.22
N ALA A 108 0.10 0.07 -12.22
CA ALA A 108 -1.33 0.34 -12.25
C ALA A 108 -1.63 1.85 -12.36
N THR A 109 -0.88 2.69 -11.64
CA THR A 109 -1.00 4.15 -11.73
C THR A 109 -0.58 4.68 -13.10
N ALA A 110 0.50 4.13 -13.67
CA ALA A 110 1.00 4.52 -15.00
C ALA A 110 0.02 4.13 -16.11
N GLU A 111 -0.57 2.93 -16.05
CA GLU A 111 -1.62 2.47 -16.98
C GLU A 111 -2.87 3.36 -16.91
N ALA A 112 -3.17 3.91 -15.72
CA ALA A 112 -4.23 4.89 -15.53
C ALA A 112 -3.86 6.33 -15.94
N LEU A 113 -2.65 6.56 -16.49
CA LEU A 113 -2.11 7.85 -16.91
C LEU A 113 -2.06 8.90 -15.79
N ASN A 114 -1.96 8.45 -14.53
CA ASN A 114 -1.84 9.34 -13.38
C ASN A 114 -0.36 9.72 -13.14
N PRO A 115 -0.06 10.97 -12.74
CA PRO A 115 1.29 11.38 -12.38
C PRO A 115 1.92 10.53 -11.27
N ILE A 116 3.18 10.19 -11.46
CA ILE A 116 4.00 9.43 -10.49
C ILE A 116 5.21 10.28 -10.12
N VAL A 117 5.41 10.50 -8.83
CA VAL A 117 6.58 11.18 -8.27
C VAL A 117 7.44 10.13 -7.57
N VAL A 118 8.68 10.00 -8.02
CA VAL A 118 9.64 9.04 -7.46
C VAL A 118 10.69 9.79 -6.66
N LEU A 119 10.89 9.41 -5.40
CA LEU A 119 11.99 9.89 -4.58
C LEU A 119 13.20 8.97 -4.78
N THR A 120 14.07 9.32 -5.73
CA THR A 120 15.13 8.45 -6.27
C THR A 120 16.04 7.90 -5.19
N ASP A 121 16.58 8.76 -4.33
CA ASP A 121 17.57 8.39 -3.31
C ASP A 121 16.95 7.72 -2.07
N SER A 122 15.65 7.41 -2.12
CA SER A 122 15.01 6.72 -1.02
C SER A 122 15.39 5.25 -0.97
N GLY A 123 15.76 4.61 -2.09
CA GLY A 123 16.14 3.19 -2.20
C GLY A 123 15.04 2.26 -2.74
N GLY A 124 15.30 0.94 -2.73
CA GLY A 124 14.28 -0.09 -3.05
C GLY A 124 13.70 0.03 -4.45
N ALA A 125 12.37 -0.05 -4.57
CA ALA A 125 11.67 0.10 -5.83
C ALA A 125 11.78 1.50 -6.44
N ALA A 126 11.91 2.55 -5.62
CA ALA A 126 12.06 3.92 -6.10
C ALA A 126 13.39 4.10 -6.86
N GLU A 127 14.49 3.63 -6.28
CA GLU A 127 15.81 3.61 -6.93
C GLU A 127 15.78 2.77 -8.22
N ALA A 128 15.12 1.62 -8.19
CA ALA A 128 15.01 0.76 -9.36
C ALA A 128 14.31 1.42 -10.55
N ILE A 129 13.22 2.15 -10.28
CA ILE A 129 12.50 2.92 -11.29
C ILE A 129 13.42 4.02 -11.82
N HIS A 130 14.14 4.71 -10.94
CA HIS A 130 15.10 5.75 -11.34
C HIS A 130 16.18 5.22 -12.28
N GLU A 131 16.87 4.15 -11.89
CA GLU A 131 17.91 3.52 -12.71
C GLU A 131 17.37 3.07 -14.08
N TYR A 132 16.17 2.48 -14.12
CA TYR A 132 15.54 2.07 -15.37
C TYR A 132 15.24 3.25 -16.29
N VAL A 133 14.71 4.35 -15.74
CA VAL A 133 14.41 5.56 -16.52
C VAL A 133 15.67 6.19 -17.12
N LEU A 134 16.80 6.16 -16.39
CA LEU A 134 18.06 6.72 -16.89
C LEU A 134 18.77 5.80 -17.88
N ASN A 135 18.82 4.50 -17.62
CA ASN A 135 19.72 3.57 -18.30
C ASN A 135 19.02 2.58 -19.22
N GLY A 136 17.68 2.54 -19.21
CA GLY A 136 16.88 1.56 -19.98
C GLY A 136 17.00 0.11 -19.49
N ALA A 137 17.71 -0.14 -18.38
CA ALA A 137 17.93 -1.46 -17.81
C ALA A 137 17.54 -1.48 -16.34
N LEU A 138 16.92 -2.58 -15.90
CA LEU A 138 16.68 -2.83 -14.48
C LEU A 138 18.01 -3.19 -13.79
N PRO A 139 18.25 -2.71 -12.55
CA PRO A 139 19.39 -3.16 -11.76
C PRO A 139 19.43 -4.70 -11.69
N GLU A 140 20.62 -5.30 -11.78
CA GLU A 140 20.80 -6.77 -11.83
C GLU A 140 20.02 -7.50 -10.73
N ARG A 141 20.00 -6.96 -9.51
CA ARG A 141 19.28 -7.53 -8.34
C ARG A 141 17.76 -7.66 -8.56
N LEU A 142 17.19 -6.92 -9.51
CA LEU A 142 15.76 -6.90 -9.82
C LEU A 142 15.42 -7.57 -11.15
N GLN A 143 16.40 -7.89 -12.00
CA GLN A 143 16.15 -8.63 -13.23
C GLN A 143 15.51 -10.00 -12.97
N LYS A 144 15.74 -10.60 -11.79
CA LYS A 144 15.06 -11.84 -11.35
C LYS A 144 13.54 -11.73 -11.14
N PHE A 145 13.01 -10.51 -11.16
CA PHE A 145 11.59 -10.21 -11.03
C PHE A 145 10.96 -9.68 -12.33
N ALA A 146 11.76 -9.54 -13.40
CA ALA A 146 11.27 -9.29 -14.75
C ALA A 146 10.73 -10.58 -15.37
#